data_AF-A0AAU1F7H4-F1
#
_entry.id   AF-A0AAU1F7H4-F1
#
_cell.length_a   1.000
_cell.length_b   1.000
_cell.length_c   1.000
_cell.angle_alpha   90.00
_cell.angle_beta   90.00
_cell.angle_gamma   90.00
#
_symmetry.space_group_name_H-M   'P 1'
#
loop_
_entity.id
_entity.type
_entity.pdbx_description
1 polymer ?
#
loop_
_entity_poly.entity_id
_entity_poly.type
_entity_poly.pdbx_seq_one_letter_code
_entity_poly.pdbx_strand_id
1 'polypeptide(L)'
;MATKAKLEGHTFDLDALVEIFREGDPKVSKEEDGYYLNSAELDGLMDDGGRLFEAATHLLQRVTGVARVLDSSFRPVSLPGTFVEDDGTGNGRRHHIVQADTAVVRSKAYGVFLSVGDGQSPPSQPPPPPPPEGPPYMQLAPSHVDVAETLEILGRSSVSLTWIDLYKVYEIVRGNVGGDKPLKATQWVSSGDLSAFTASANRPDVSGSEARHARATGTGLPKRTMNLAEGEAFIRSLVLAWWNYLGGQPSA
;
A
#
# COMPACT_ATOMS: atom_id res chain seq x y z
N MET A 1 18.65 -5.49 -19.19
CA MET A 1 18.48 -4.02 -19.19
C MET A 1 17.38 -3.73 -18.20
N ALA A 2 17.49 -2.64 -17.44
CA ALA A 2 16.54 -2.36 -16.36
C ALA A 2 15.35 -1.59 -16.93
N THR A 3 14.13 -2.09 -16.74
CA THR A 3 12.91 -1.39 -17.15
C THR A 3 12.36 -0.56 -15.99
N LYS A 4 12.04 0.70 -16.26
CA LYS A 4 11.43 1.65 -15.34
C LYS A 4 10.05 2.04 -15.83
N ALA A 5 9.07 2.03 -14.95
CA ALA A 5 7.71 2.51 -15.20
C ALA A 5 7.53 3.89 -14.56
N LYS A 6 7.18 4.91 -15.34
CA LYS A 6 6.92 6.26 -14.82
C LYS A 6 5.66 6.25 -13.97
N LEU A 7 5.66 6.97 -12.86
CA LEU A 7 4.51 7.16 -11.97
C LEU A 7 4.02 8.60 -12.01
N GLU A 8 2.71 8.78 -11.83
CA GLU A 8 2.06 10.08 -11.68
C GLU A 8 1.14 10.09 -10.46
N GLY A 9 0.99 11.24 -9.81
CA GLY A 9 0.23 11.34 -8.58
C GLY A 9 0.55 12.60 -7.80
N HIS A 10 0.06 12.68 -6.58
CA HIS A 10 0.42 13.78 -5.69
C HIS A 10 1.86 13.61 -5.20
N THR A 11 2.61 14.70 -5.07
CA THR A 11 4.03 14.66 -4.65
C THR A 11 4.21 14.01 -3.29
N PHE A 12 3.39 14.31 -2.28
CA PHE A 12 3.42 13.60 -0.98
C PHE A 12 3.32 12.08 -1.10
N ASP A 13 2.39 11.56 -1.91
CA ASP A 13 2.24 10.11 -2.10
C ASP A 13 3.45 9.53 -2.85
N LEU A 14 3.93 10.23 -3.88
CA LEU A 14 5.11 9.80 -4.65
C LEU A 14 6.40 9.82 -3.83
N ASP A 15 6.61 10.86 -3.02
CA ASP A 15 7.74 10.97 -2.10
C ASP A 15 7.64 9.90 -0.99
N ALA A 16 6.43 9.59 -0.49
CA ALA A 16 6.23 8.47 0.44
C ALA A 16 6.61 7.12 -0.20
N LEU A 17 6.29 6.88 -1.46
CA LEU A 17 6.75 5.67 -2.17
C LEU A 17 8.28 5.63 -2.29
N VAL A 18 8.92 6.77 -2.57
CA VAL A 18 10.39 6.85 -2.58
C VAL A 18 10.95 6.50 -1.20
N GLU A 19 10.38 7.02 -0.11
CA GLU A 19 10.85 6.69 1.24
C GLU A 19 10.69 5.20 1.57
N ILE A 20 9.54 4.62 1.23
CA ILE A 20 9.19 3.23 1.53
C ILE A 20 9.96 2.24 0.65
N PHE A 21 10.29 2.61 -0.59
CA PHE A 21 10.89 1.72 -1.60
C PHE A 21 12.17 2.28 -2.24
N ARG A 22 12.96 3.12 -1.55
CA ARG A 22 14.17 3.73 -2.15
C ARG A 22 15.23 2.72 -2.63
N GLU A 23 15.26 1.53 -2.05
CA GLU A 23 16.22 0.46 -2.32
C GLU A 23 15.49 -0.89 -2.27
N GLY A 24 16.09 -1.94 -2.83
CA GLY A 24 15.50 -3.28 -2.91
C GLY A 24 14.76 -3.53 -4.22
N ASP A 25 13.92 -4.57 -4.22
CA ASP A 25 13.04 -4.94 -5.32
C ASP A 25 11.63 -5.17 -4.76
N PRO A 26 10.62 -4.37 -5.18
CA PRO A 26 10.70 -3.25 -6.12
C PRO A 26 11.36 -2.00 -5.52
N LYS A 27 11.83 -1.12 -6.40
CA LYS A 27 12.42 0.18 -6.07
C LYS A 27 11.60 1.34 -6.66
N VAL A 28 11.45 2.42 -5.91
CA VAL A 28 10.92 3.71 -6.39
C VAL A 28 11.98 4.79 -6.30
N SER A 29 12.26 5.47 -7.42
CA SER A 29 13.23 6.56 -7.51
C SER A 29 12.57 7.86 -7.98
N LYS A 30 13.14 8.98 -7.51
CA LYS A 30 12.89 10.32 -8.04
C LYS A 30 14.07 10.71 -8.92
N GLU A 31 13.80 10.99 -10.18
CA GLU A 31 14.77 11.41 -11.20
C GLU A 31 14.40 12.80 -11.71
N GLU A 32 15.23 13.41 -12.56
CA GLU A 32 15.00 14.80 -13.03
C GLU A 32 13.64 14.98 -13.75
N ASP A 33 13.17 13.95 -14.47
CA ASP A 33 11.96 14.01 -15.31
C ASP A 33 10.74 13.28 -14.71
N GLY A 34 10.82 12.83 -13.44
CA GLY A 34 9.67 12.29 -12.71
C GLY A 34 10.02 11.23 -11.67
N TYR A 35 9.01 10.42 -11.33
CA TYR A 35 9.12 9.31 -10.40
C TYR A 35 9.00 8.00 -11.16
N TYR A 36 9.78 7.00 -10.77
CA TYR A 36 9.88 5.74 -11.48
C TYR A 36 9.80 4.55 -10.53
N LEU A 37 9.02 3.55 -10.92
CA LEU A 37 8.99 2.22 -10.33
C LEU A 37 9.87 1.28 -11.16
N ASN A 38 10.79 0.58 -10.52
CA ASN A 38 11.66 -0.42 -11.12
C ASN A 38 11.55 -1.74 -10.36
N SER A 39 11.60 -2.85 -11.10
CA SER A 39 11.65 -4.19 -10.54
C SER A 39 12.20 -5.16 -11.57
N ALA A 40 12.86 -6.22 -11.11
CA ALA A 40 13.29 -7.32 -11.99
C ALA A 40 12.12 -7.99 -12.72
N GLU A 41 10.89 -7.89 -12.19
CA GLU A 41 9.66 -8.38 -12.83
C GLU A 41 9.34 -7.66 -14.16
N LEU A 42 9.83 -6.43 -14.34
CA LEU A 42 9.58 -5.64 -15.56
C LEU A 42 10.69 -5.80 -16.61
N ASP A 43 11.83 -6.34 -16.21
CA ASP A 43 13.01 -6.44 -17.06
C ASP A 43 12.78 -7.42 -18.21
N GLY A 44 13.16 -7.02 -19.43
CA GLY A 44 13.00 -7.85 -20.63
C GLY A 44 11.57 -7.93 -21.18
N LEU A 45 10.60 -7.19 -20.62
CA LEU A 45 9.24 -7.13 -21.14
C LEU A 45 9.00 -6.01 -22.16
N MET A 46 10.02 -5.19 -22.49
CA MET A 46 9.87 -4.04 -23.40
C MET A 46 9.35 -4.42 -24.80
N ASP A 47 9.65 -5.63 -25.28
CA ASP A 47 9.19 -6.12 -26.58
C ASP A 47 7.73 -6.60 -26.57
N ASP A 48 7.10 -6.71 -25.40
CA ASP A 48 5.68 -7.06 -25.22
C ASP A 48 4.99 -6.03 -24.32
N GLY A 49 4.56 -4.92 -24.94
CA GLY A 49 3.94 -3.80 -24.22
C GLY A 49 2.69 -4.20 -23.42
N GLY A 50 1.89 -5.15 -23.90
CA GLY A 50 0.71 -5.63 -23.19
C GLY A 50 1.08 -6.29 -21.87
N ARG A 51 2.01 -7.25 -21.91
CA ARG A 51 2.52 -7.93 -20.71
C ARG A 51 3.27 -6.99 -19.79
N LEU A 52 4.03 -6.04 -20.33
CA LEU A 52 4.74 -5.02 -19.54
C LEU A 52 3.76 -4.15 -18.75
N PHE A 53 2.70 -3.66 -19.39
CA PHE A 53 1.71 -2.81 -18.72
C PHE A 53 0.93 -3.58 -17.65
N GLU A 54 0.53 -4.82 -17.94
CA GLU A 54 -0.12 -5.71 -16.99
C GLU A 54 0.78 -5.97 -15.77
N ALA A 55 2.04 -6.38 -16.00
CA ALA A 55 3.02 -6.62 -14.93
C ALA A 55 3.25 -5.37 -14.07
N ALA A 56 3.42 -4.20 -14.70
CA ALA A 56 3.60 -2.93 -13.99
C ALA A 56 2.36 -2.50 -13.21
N THR A 57 1.16 -2.79 -13.73
CA THR A 57 -0.11 -2.51 -13.03
C THR A 57 -0.22 -3.38 -11.78
N HIS A 58 0.02 -4.68 -11.89
CA HIS A 58 0.01 -5.60 -10.74
C HIS A 58 1.09 -5.26 -9.72
N LEU A 59 2.28 -4.88 -10.18
CA LEU A 59 3.36 -4.44 -9.31
C LEU A 59 2.98 -3.17 -8.55
N LEU A 60 2.46 -2.15 -9.24
CA LEU A 60 2.03 -0.90 -8.61
C LEU A 60 0.89 -1.15 -7.61
N GLN A 61 -0.01 -2.09 -7.91
CA GLN A 61 -1.07 -2.51 -6.99
C GLN A 61 -0.45 -3.05 -5.68
N ARG A 62 0.50 -3.98 -5.76
CA ARG A 62 1.18 -4.53 -4.57
C ARG A 62 1.95 -3.45 -3.78
N VAL A 63 2.69 -2.59 -4.48
CA VAL A 63 3.40 -1.43 -3.90
C VAL A 63 2.43 -0.50 -3.15
N THR A 64 1.28 -0.20 -3.76
CA THR A 64 0.20 0.59 -3.15
C THR A 64 -0.35 -0.10 -1.90
N GLY A 65 -0.49 -1.42 -1.92
CA GLY A 65 -0.93 -2.22 -0.79
C GLY A 65 0.00 -2.08 0.41
N VAL A 66 1.31 -2.20 0.21
CA VAL A 66 2.32 -2.00 1.27
C VAL A 66 2.31 -0.55 1.77
N ALA A 67 2.31 0.43 0.87
CA ALA A 67 2.30 1.85 1.25
C ALA A 67 1.07 2.20 2.11
N ARG A 68 -0.09 1.63 1.78
CA ARG A 68 -1.33 1.74 2.56
C ARG A 68 -1.34 0.99 3.89
N VAL A 69 -0.37 0.13 4.18
CA VAL A 69 -0.20 -0.44 5.52
C VAL A 69 0.72 0.45 6.35
N LEU A 70 1.75 1.02 5.72
CA LEU A 70 2.80 1.79 6.39
C LEU A 70 2.42 3.27 6.62
N ASP A 71 1.74 3.93 5.69
CA ASP A 71 1.38 5.35 5.79
C ASP A 71 -0.14 5.59 5.64
N SER A 72 -0.80 6.07 6.70
CA SER A 72 -2.28 6.22 6.79
C SER A 72 -2.80 7.36 5.95
N SER A 73 -1.92 8.24 5.51
CA SER A 73 -2.25 9.35 4.63
C SER A 73 -2.10 8.99 3.16
N PHE A 74 -1.45 7.86 2.85
CA PHE A 74 -1.13 7.45 1.48
C PHE A 74 -2.37 7.25 0.61
N ARG A 75 -2.33 7.83 -0.59
CA ARG A 75 -3.32 7.66 -1.64
C ARG A 75 -2.70 7.00 -2.87
N PRO A 76 -3.45 6.15 -3.60
CA PRO A 76 -2.93 5.50 -4.79
C PRO A 76 -2.41 6.50 -5.82
N VAL A 77 -1.24 6.18 -6.37
CA VAL A 77 -0.66 6.86 -7.54
C VAL A 77 -1.04 6.11 -8.81
N SER A 78 -0.80 6.71 -9.97
CA SER A 78 -1.21 6.21 -11.27
C SER A 78 -0.02 5.79 -12.13
N LEU A 79 -0.27 4.84 -13.02
CA LEU A 79 0.65 4.36 -14.04
C LEU A 79 0.21 4.93 -15.41
N PRO A 80 0.79 6.03 -15.91
CA PRO A 80 0.43 6.64 -17.20
C PRO A 80 0.83 5.80 -18.43
N GLY A 81 1.43 4.62 -18.26
CA GLY A 81 1.86 3.76 -19.37
C GLY A 81 3.15 4.22 -20.07
N THR A 82 3.96 5.05 -19.40
CA THR A 82 5.30 5.44 -19.91
C THR A 82 6.37 4.55 -19.29
N PHE A 83 7.16 3.90 -20.13
CA PHE A 83 8.23 2.98 -19.74
C PHE A 83 9.56 3.41 -20.35
N VAL A 84 10.64 3.23 -19.59
CA VAL A 84 12.00 3.59 -19.99
C VAL A 84 12.91 2.40 -19.72
N GLU A 85 13.66 1.97 -20.73
CA GLU A 85 14.73 0.99 -20.57
C GLU A 85 16.04 1.74 -20.31
N ASP A 86 16.66 1.49 -19.16
CA ASP A 86 17.98 2.02 -18.83
C ASP A 86 19.04 0.99 -19.26
N ASP A 87 19.81 1.35 -20.28
CA ASP A 87 20.91 0.54 -20.80
C ASP A 87 22.27 0.91 -20.20
N GLY A 88 22.31 1.86 -19.25
CA GLY A 88 23.53 2.35 -18.62
C GLY A 88 24.42 3.21 -19.53
N THR A 89 23.99 3.51 -20.76
CA THR A 89 24.73 4.32 -21.74
C THR A 89 24.08 5.68 -22.00
N GLY A 90 22.91 5.94 -21.39
CA GLY A 90 22.15 7.18 -21.57
C GLY A 90 21.31 7.22 -22.87
N ASN A 91 21.26 6.12 -23.62
CA ASN A 91 20.52 6.01 -24.89
C ASN A 91 19.32 5.06 -24.79
N GLY A 92 18.67 5.08 -23.62
CA GLY A 92 17.57 4.21 -23.28
C GLY A 92 16.35 4.31 -24.20
N ARG A 93 15.71 3.17 -24.48
CA ARG A 93 14.46 3.12 -25.26
C ARG A 93 13.29 3.63 -24.40
N ARG A 94 12.46 4.52 -24.95
CA ARG A 94 11.21 4.98 -24.32
C ARG A 94 10.02 4.35 -25.02
N HIS A 95 9.17 3.65 -24.28
CA HIS A 95 7.91 3.09 -24.76
C HIS A 95 6.73 3.87 -24.14
N HIS A 96 5.81 4.33 -24.98
CA HIS A 96 4.56 4.94 -24.54
C HIS A 96 3.41 4.01 -24.91
N ILE A 97 2.70 3.52 -23.90
CA ILE A 97 1.49 2.73 -24.06
C ILE A 97 0.33 3.67 -23.82
N VAL A 98 -0.41 4.00 -24.89
CA VAL A 98 -1.57 4.87 -24.80
C VAL A 98 -2.78 4.02 -24.43
N GLN A 99 -3.21 4.09 -23.17
CA GLN A 99 -4.52 3.63 -22.74
C GLN A 99 -5.34 4.84 -22.29
N ALA A 100 -6.55 4.99 -22.83
CA ALA A 100 -7.43 6.10 -22.50
C ALA A 100 -8.05 5.87 -21.12
N ASP A 101 -7.67 6.66 -20.12
CA ASP A 101 -8.42 6.75 -18.86
C ASP A 101 -8.51 8.19 -18.32
N THR A 102 -9.55 8.42 -17.52
CA THR A 102 -10.09 9.74 -17.19
C THR A 102 -9.33 10.45 -16.08
N ALA A 103 -8.92 11.70 -16.33
CA ALA A 103 -8.18 12.53 -15.38
C ALA A 103 -9.09 13.14 -14.28
N VAL A 104 -8.65 13.07 -13.03
CA VAL A 104 -9.24 13.80 -11.89
C VAL A 104 -8.26 14.84 -11.40
N VAL A 105 -8.61 16.13 -11.52
CA VAL A 105 -7.78 17.25 -11.04
C VAL A 105 -8.28 17.73 -9.66
N ARG A 106 -7.36 17.91 -8.70
CA ARG A 106 -7.65 18.59 -7.41
C ARG A 106 -6.55 19.59 -7.09
N SER A 107 -6.93 20.70 -6.46
CA SER A 107 -6.03 21.70 -5.87
C SER A 107 -6.31 21.84 -4.37
N LYS A 108 -5.25 22.06 -3.57
CA LYS A 108 -5.33 22.55 -2.18
C LYS A 108 -4.15 23.50 -1.92
N ALA A 109 -4.41 24.55 -1.17
CA ALA A 109 -3.43 25.56 -0.77
C ALA A 109 -2.68 25.14 0.51
N TYR A 110 -1.36 25.33 0.53
CA TYR A 110 -0.51 25.11 1.70
C TYR A 110 -0.25 26.45 2.40
N GLY A 111 -0.47 26.49 3.72
CA GLY A 111 0.06 27.54 4.59
C GLY A 111 1.50 27.20 4.95
N VAL A 112 2.45 28.03 4.55
CA VAL A 112 3.87 27.90 4.92
C VAL A 112 4.07 28.56 6.29
N PHE A 113 4.60 27.82 7.26
CA PHE A 113 5.18 28.39 8.48
C PHE A 113 6.69 28.55 8.27
N LEU A 114 7.17 29.79 8.20
CA LEU A 114 8.59 30.10 8.23
C LEU A 114 9.05 30.12 9.69
N SER A 115 9.97 29.22 10.05
CA SER A 115 10.77 29.38 11.27
C SER A 115 12.14 29.95 10.88
N VAL A 116 12.44 31.14 11.39
CA VAL A 116 13.77 31.76 11.32
C VAL A 116 14.57 31.28 12.52
N GLY A 117 15.70 30.62 12.27
CA GLY A 117 16.64 30.20 13.31
C GLY A 117 18.06 30.58 12.92
N ASP A 118 18.66 31.48 13.69
CA ASP A 118 20.05 31.89 13.63
C ASP A 118 21.00 30.82 14.21
N GLY A 119 22.25 30.84 13.74
CA GLY A 119 23.40 30.45 14.56
C GLY A 119 23.91 29.02 14.38
N GLN A 120 24.91 28.89 13.52
CA GLN A 120 25.58 27.67 13.09
C GLN A 120 26.42 26.99 14.18
N SER A 121 26.27 25.66 14.31
CA SER A 121 27.34 24.72 14.65
C SER A 121 27.49 23.74 13.48
N PRO A 122 28.69 23.26 13.12
CA PRO A 122 28.86 22.37 11.97
C PRO A 122 28.03 21.10 12.18
N PRO A 123 27.20 20.69 11.20
CA PRO A 123 26.36 19.51 11.36
C PRO A 123 27.25 18.27 11.43
N SER A 124 27.19 17.55 12.54
CA SER A 124 27.55 16.14 12.60
C SER A 124 26.83 15.46 11.43
N GLN A 125 27.57 14.69 10.62
CA GLN A 125 27.01 13.96 9.49
C GLN A 125 25.76 13.21 10.00
N PRO A 126 24.55 13.47 9.44
CA PRO A 126 23.36 12.82 9.92
C PRO A 126 23.54 11.30 9.81
N PRO A 127 23.04 10.52 10.78
CA PRO A 127 23.10 9.07 10.69
C PRO A 127 22.50 8.63 9.35
N PRO A 128 23.05 7.57 8.72
CA PRO A 128 22.49 7.06 7.49
C PRO A 128 21.00 6.78 7.68
N PRO A 129 20.15 7.10 6.70
CA PRO A 129 18.71 6.92 6.83
C PRO A 129 18.41 5.43 7.10
N PRO A 130 17.46 5.11 8.00
CA PRO A 130 17.08 3.72 8.31
C PRO A 130 16.65 3.01 7.02
N PRO A 131 16.92 1.70 6.84
CA PRO A 131 16.60 0.99 5.60
C PRO A 131 15.12 1.11 5.23
N PRO A 132 14.75 1.07 3.94
CA PRO A 132 13.35 1.14 3.52
C PRO A 132 12.56 -0.05 4.07
N GLU A 133 11.37 0.23 4.59
CA GLU A 133 10.50 -0.76 5.22
C GLU A 133 9.70 -1.60 4.20
N GLY A 134 9.50 -1.10 2.98
CA GLY A 134 8.60 -1.71 2.00
C GLY A 134 9.06 -3.05 1.41
N PRO A 135 10.30 -3.17 0.88
CA PRO A 135 10.74 -4.37 0.18
C PRO A 135 10.65 -5.67 1.00
N PRO A 136 10.98 -5.70 2.31
CA PRO A 136 10.75 -6.89 3.13
C PRO A 136 9.30 -7.42 3.09
N TYR A 137 8.30 -6.53 3.07
CA TYR A 137 6.89 -6.95 2.99
C TYR A 137 6.50 -7.43 1.59
N MET A 138 7.09 -6.87 0.53
CA MET A 138 6.91 -7.37 -0.83
C MET A 138 7.45 -8.80 -0.99
N GLN A 139 8.56 -9.11 -0.33
CA GLN A 139 9.20 -10.43 -0.39
C GLN A 139 8.42 -11.54 0.33
N LEU A 140 7.43 -11.20 1.16
CA LEU A 140 6.54 -12.21 1.75
C LEU A 140 5.57 -12.80 0.72
N ALA A 141 5.15 -12.02 -0.29
CA ALA A 141 4.09 -12.40 -1.21
C ALA A 141 4.39 -13.67 -2.06
N PRO A 142 5.60 -13.87 -2.61
CA PRO A 142 5.91 -15.08 -3.38
C PRO A 142 5.77 -16.39 -2.60
N SER A 143 5.97 -16.34 -1.27
CA SER A 143 5.91 -17.52 -0.39
C SER A 143 4.60 -17.62 0.39
N HIS A 144 3.76 -16.59 0.36
CA HIS A 144 2.49 -16.53 1.09
C HIS A 144 1.35 -16.00 0.21
N VAL A 145 0.53 -16.92 -0.31
CA VAL A 145 -0.63 -16.58 -1.15
C VAL A 145 -1.59 -15.61 -0.47
N ASP A 146 -1.82 -15.76 0.84
CA ASP A 146 -2.68 -14.87 1.64
C ASP A 146 -2.10 -13.45 1.72
N VAL A 147 -0.77 -13.31 1.72
CA VAL A 147 -0.12 -11.99 1.68
C VAL A 147 -0.30 -11.36 0.30
N ALA A 148 -0.12 -12.14 -0.77
CA ALA A 148 -0.35 -11.66 -2.13
C ALA A 148 -1.80 -11.17 -2.32
N GLU A 149 -2.79 -11.94 -1.89
CA GLU A 149 -4.22 -11.56 -1.96
C GLU A 149 -4.52 -10.30 -1.13
N THR A 150 -3.93 -10.20 0.07
CA THR A 150 -4.05 -9.02 0.91
C THR A 150 -3.52 -7.77 0.22
N LEU A 151 -2.34 -7.87 -0.42
CA LEU A 151 -1.74 -6.76 -1.17
C LEU A 151 -2.59 -6.33 -2.36
N GLU A 152 -3.22 -7.27 -3.06
CA GLU A 152 -4.13 -6.96 -4.17
C GLU A 152 -5.37 -6.19 -3.69
N ILE A 153 -5.96 -6.58 -2.55
CA ILE A 153 -7.14 -5.90 -2.00
C ILE A 153 -6.79 -4.50 -1.50
N LEU A 154 -5.72 -4.39 -0.69
CA LEU A 154 -5.27 -3.11 -0.17
C LEU A 154 -4.76 -2.19 -1.29
N GLY A 155 -4.19 -2.78 -2.33
CA GLY A 155 -3.58 -2.10 -3.46
C GLY A 155 -4.53 -1.48 -4.47
N ARG A 156 -5.84 -1.70 -4.36
CA ARG A 156 -6.82 -1.22 -5.34
C ARG A 156 -6.72 0.29 -5.55
N SER A 157 -6.81 0.71 -6.81
CA SER A 157 -6.67 2.11 -7.22
C SER A 157 -7.78 3.05 -6.72
N SER A 158 -8.83 2.53 -6.06
CA SER A 158 -9.86 3.35 -5.42
C SER A 158 -9.24 4.23 -4.34
N VAL A 159 -9.67 5.48 -4.17
CA VAL A 159 -9.08 6.40 -3.19
C VAL A 159 -9.20 5.89 -1.75
N SER A 160 -10.33 5.27 -1.43
CA SER A 160 -10.61 4.65 -0.12
C SER A 160 -10.97 3.17 -0.29
N LEU A 161 -10.76 2.40 0.78
CA LEU A 161 -11.25 1.03 0.87
C LEU A 161 -12.67 1.04 1.45
N THR A 162 -13.47 0.05 1.07
CA THR A 162 -14.82 -0.12 1.61
C THR A 162 -14.82 -1.09 2.80
N TRP A 163 -15.91 -1.15 3.56
CA TRP A 163 -16.07 -2.18 4.58
C TRP A 163 -15.93 -3.60 4.02
N ILE A 164 -16.34 -3.84 2.77
CA ILE A 164 -16.20 -5.13 2.10
C ILE A 164 -14.71 -5.48 1.92
N ASP A 165 -13.91 -4.52 1.50
CA ASP A 165 -12.47 -4.71 1.26
C ASP A 165 -11.73 -4.98 2.57
N LEU A 166 -12.00 -4.14 3.57
CA LEU A 166 -11.42 -4.28 4.91
C LEU A 166 -11.79 -5.62 5.54
N TYR A 167 -13.04 -6.06 5.38
CA TYR A 167 -13.49 -7.32 5.95
C TYR A 167 -12.87 -8.53 5.25
N LYS A 168 -12.67 -8.47 3.92
CA LYS A 168 -11.94 -9.53 3.20
C LYS A 168 -10.51 -9.67 3.69
N VAL A 169 -9.80 -8.56 3.89
CA VAL A 169 -8.44 -8.59 4.46
C VAL A 169 -8.44 -9.22 5.84
N TYR A 170 -9.40 -8.85 6.70
CA TYR A 170 -9.58 -9.50 7.99
C TYR A 170 -9.83 -11.01 7.86
N GLU A 171 -10.69 -11.44 6.93
CA GLU A 171 -11.00 -12.86 6.71
C GLU A 171 -9.76 -13.66 6.27
N ILE A 172 -8.92 -13.07 5.41
CA ILE A 172 -7.66 -13.67 4.97
C ILE A 172 -6.72 -13.85 6.17
N VAL A 173 -6.44 -12.78 6.93
CA VAL A 173 -5.56 -12.85 8.11
C VAL A 173 -6.09 -13.87 9.12
N ARG A 174 -7.40 -13.84 9.40
CA ARG A 174 -8.08 -14.79 10.28
C ARG A 174 -7.94 -16.22 9.78
N GLY A 175 -8.10 -16.46 8.48
CA GLY A 175 -7.93 -17.78 7.85
C GLY A 175 -6.51 -18.28 8.02
N ASN A 176 -5.52 -17.44 7.69
CA ASN A 176 -4.10 -17.75 7.77
C ASN A 176 -3.67 -18.19 9.18
N VAL A 177 -4.15 -17.50 10.22
CA VAL A 177 -3.81 -17.84 11.62
C VAL A 177 -4.64 -19.00 12.18
N GLY A 178 -5.62 -19.55 11.45
CA GLY A 178 -6.43 -20.68 11.89
C GLY A 178 -7.73 -20.32 12.63
N GLY A 179 -8.24 -19.10 12.45
CA GLY A 179 -9.56 -18.66 12.93
C GLY A 179 -9.55 -17.70 14.11
N ASP A 180 -10.74 -17.42 14.67
CA ASP A 180 -10.93 -16.39 15.70
C ASP A 180 -10.18 -16.66 17.00
N LYS A 181 -10.12 -17.93 17.43
CA LYS A 181 -9.48 -18.31 18.69
C LYS A 181 -7.96 -18.14 18.60
N PRO A 182 -7.26 -18.65 17.56
CA PRO A 182 -5.86 -18.32 17.34
C PRO A 182 -5.59 -16.83 17.16
N LEU A 183 -6.41 -16.12 16.36
CA LEU A 183 -6.23 -14.68 16.15
C LEU A 183 -6.28 -13.88 17.46
N LYS A 184 -7.21 -14.21 18.36
CA LYS A 184 -7.26 -13.56 19.69
C LYS A 184 -6.06 -13.91 20.57
N ALA A 185 -5.47 -15.08 20.38
CA ALA A 185 -4.28 -15.52 21.12
C ALA A 185 -3.00 -14.82 20.66
N THR A 186 -2.95 -14.26 19.44
CA THR A 186 -1.77 -13.48 18.98
C THR A 186 -1.61 -12.15 19.70
N GLN A 187 -2.68 -11.64 20.32
CA GLN A 187 -2.74 -10.32 20.95
C GLN A 187 -2.41 -9.14 20.04
N TRP A 188 -2.42 -9.32 18.71
CA TRP A 188 -2.22 -8.22 17.74
C TRP A 188 -3.32 -7.16 17.80
N VAL A 189 -4.53 -7.56 18.23
CA VAL A 189 -5.68 -6.67 18.40
C VAL A 189 -6.45 -7.04 19.67
N SER A 190 -7.12 -6.07 20.29
CA SER A 190 -7.97 -6.35 21.43
C SER A 190 -9.27 -7.04 20.99
N SER A 191 -9.87 -7.85 21.87
CA SER A 191 -11.20 -8.44 21.60
C SER A 191 -12.28 -7.37 21.40
N GLY A 192 -12.12 -6.20 22.04
CA GLY A 192 -13.01 -5.05 21.85
C GLY A 192 -12.88 -4.42 20.47
N ASP A 193 -11.66 -4.32 19.93
CA ASP A 193 -11.39 -3.81 18.56
C ASP A 193 -11.92 -4.76 17.52
N LEU A 194 -11.65 -6.06 17.67
CA LEU A 194 -12.19 -7.08 16.78
C LEU A 194 -13.73 -7.06 16.78
N SER A 195 -14.37 -6.96 17.96
CA SER A 195 -15.83 -6.87 18.06
C SER A 195 -16.39 -5.57 17.45
N ALA A 196 -15.73 -4.43 17.64
CA ALA A 196 -16.19 -3.15 17.10
C ALA A 196 -16.03 -3.10 15.57
N PHE A 197 -14.91 -3.60 15.05
CA PHE A 197 -14.65 -3.71 13.62
C PHE A 197 -15.69 -4.60 12.95
N THR A 198 -15.85 -5.84 13.43
CA THR A 198 -16.80 -6.80 12.84
C THR A 198 -18.25 -6.33 12.94
N ALA A 199 -18.64 -5.67 14.03
CA ALA A 199 -19.96 -5.06 14.14
C ALA A 199 -20.15 -3.95 13.10
N SER A 200 -19.17 -3.06 12.94
CA SER A 200 -19.29 -1.91 12.04
C SER A 200 -19.29 -2.32 10.57
N ALA A 201 -18.45 -3.28 10.19
CA ALA A 201 -18.39 -3.76 8.82
C ALA A 201 -19.65 -4.55 8.40
N ASN A 202 -20.24 -5.32 9.31
CA ASN A 202 -21.33 -6.25 8.97
C ASN A 202 -22.73 -5.69 9.14
N ARG A 203 -22.93 -4.63 9.93
CA ARG A 203 -24.26 -4.24 10.37
C ARG A 203 -24.80 -3.00 9.65
N PRO A 204 -25.96 -3.10 8.96
CA PRO A 204 -26.54 -1.95 8.27
C PRO A 204 -27.13 -0.91 9.23
N ASP A 205 -27.50 -1.29 10.47
CA ASP A 205 -27.89 -0.35 11.52
C ASP A 205 -26.71 0.45 12.10
N VAL A 206 -25.47 0.11 11.73
CA VAL A 206 -24.25 0.84 12.10
C VAL A 206 -23.70 1.63 10.91
N SER A 207 -23.49 0.95 9.78
CA SER A 207 -22.81 1.52 8.60
C SER A 207 -23.72 1.77 7.40
N GLY A 208 -25.04 1.63 7.56
CA GLY A 208 -26.01 1.90 6.50
C GLY A 208 -25.82 0.97 5.30
N SER A 209 -25.91 1.56 4.09
CA SER A 209 -25.74 0.85 2.82
C SER A 209 -24.34 0.32 2.58
N GLU A 210 -23.33 0.87 3.27
CA GLU A 210 -21.93 0.48 3.11
C GLU A 210 -21.59 -0.81 3.89
N ALA A 211 -22.50 -1.27 4.76
CA ALA A 211 -22.31 -2.52 5.48
C ALA A 211 -22.29 -3.72 4.51
N ARG A 212 -21.44 -4.71 4.81
CA ARG A 212 -21.31 -5.94 4.02
C ARG A 212 -22.62 -6.73 3.92
N HIS A 213 -23.47 -6.68 4.95
CA HIS A 213 -24.74 -7.37 4.97
C HIS A 213 -25.92 -6.40 4.91
N ALA A 214 -26.90 -6.73 4.08
CA ALA A 214 -28.13 -5.95 3.92
C ALA A 214 -29.09 -6.03 5.13
N ARG A 215 -28.87 -6.97 6.05
CA ARG A 215 -29.69 -7.17 7.25
C ARG A 215 -28.79 -7.40 8.45
N ALA A 216 -29.14 -6.79 9.58
CA ALA A 216 -28.43 -7.02 10.83
C ALA A 216 -28.58 -8.49 11.26
N THR A 217 -27.46 -9.11 11.64
CA THR A 217 -27.42 -10.43 12.27
C THR A 217 -27.17 -10.25 13.77
N GLY A 218 -27.87 -11.05 14.59
CA GLY A 218 -27.80 -10.97 16.06
C GLY A 218 -28.80 -10.00 16.70
N THR A 219 -28.83 -9.96 18.03
CA THR A 219 -29.72 -9.12 18.83
C THR A 219 -28.94 -8.03 19.59
N GLY A 220 -29.54 -6.84 19.74
CA GLY A 220 -28.96 -5.72 20.49
C GLY A 220 -28.03 -4.80 19.68
N LEU A 221 -27.81 -3.60 20.22
CA LEU A 221 -26.87 -2.61 19.67
C LEU A 221 -25.43 -2.95 20.08
N PRO A 222 -24.43 -2.77 19.19
CA PRO A 222 -23.03 -2.92 19.56
C PRO A 222 -22.64 -1.95 20.68
N LYS A 223 -21.80 -2.41 21.61
CA LYS A 223 -21.28 -1.56 22.70
C LYS A 223 -20.31 -0.50 22.21
N ARG A 224 -19.61 -0.78 21.11
CA ARG A 224 -18.69 0.12 20.44
C ARG A 224 -18.73 -0.15 18.94
N THR A 225 -18.57 0.91 18.17
CA THR A 225 -18.52 0.89 16.71
C THR A 225 -17.27 1.64 16.24
N MET A 226 -16.98 1.54 14.95
CA MET A 226 -15.92 2.21 14.24
C MET A 226 -16.52 2.90 13.01
N ASN A 227 -16.08 4.10 12.70
CA ASN A 227 -16.23 4.67 11.37
C ASN A 227 -15.25 4.01 10.40
N LEU A 228 -15.37 4.30 9.10
CA LEU A 228 -14.55 3.66 8.07
C LEU A 228 -13.05 3.91 8.28
N ALA A 229 -12.63 5.12 8.65
CA ALA A 229 -11.22 5.44 8.89
C ALA A 229 -10.66 4.71 10.12
N GLU A 230 -11.46 4.55 11.18
CA GLU A 230 -11.10 3.71 12.33
C GLU A 230 -10.98 2.22 11.92
N GLY A 231 -11.84 1.75 11.01
CA GLY A 231 -11.75 0.42 10.42
C GLY A 231 -10.49 0.22 9.57
N GLU A 232 -10.12 1.22 8.76
CA GLU A 232 -8.88 1.21 7.98
C GLU A 232 -7.66 1.16 8.92
N ALA A 233 -7.63 1.99 9.97
CA ALA A 233 -6.56 1.99 10.97
C ALA A 233 -6.46 0.65 11.72
N PHE A 234 -7.59 0.02 12.04
CA PHE A 234 -7.64 -1.31 12.63
C PHE A 234 -7.02 -2.37 11.70
N ILE A 235 -7.43 -2.40 10.41
CA ILE A 235 -6.90 -3.38 9.44
C ILE A 235 -5.42 -3.18 9.20
N ARG A 236 -4.95 -1.94 9.07
CA ARG A 236 -3.52 -1.65 8.93
C ARG A 236 -2.70 -2.19 10.09
N SER A 237 -3.15 -1.93 11.31
CA SER A 237 -2.46 -2.40 12.52
C SER A 237 -2.43 -3.93 12.59
N LEU A 238 -3.55 -4.57 12.25
CA LEU A 238 -3.64 -6.03 12.19
C LEU A 238 -2.69 -6.63 11.14
N VAL A 239 -2.68 -6.08 9.93
CA VAL A 239 -1.84 -6.57 8.82
C VAL A 239 -0.37 -6.35 9.12
N LEU A 240 0.00 -5.18 9.65
CA LEU A 240 1.39 -4.90 10.01
C LEU A 240 1.90 -5.87 11.08
N ALA A 241 1.11 -6.12 12.12
CA ALA A 241 1.46 -7.09 13.16
C ALA A 241 1.64 -8.52 12.60
N TRP A 242 0.74 -8.93 11.69
CA TRP A 242 0.82 -10.22 11.01
C TRP A 242 2.07 -10.34 10.12
N TRP A 243 2.34 -9.34 9.29
CA TRP A 243 3.52 -9.34 8.42
C TRP A 243 4.83 -9.32 9.22
N ASN A 244 4.89 -8.57 10.32
CA ASN A 244 6.04 -8.60 11.23
C ASN A 244 6.24 -9.97 11.85
N TYR A 245 5.15 -10.66 12.21
CA TYR A 245 5.23 -12.04 12.69
C TYR A 245 5.80 -12.98 11.61
N LEU A 246 5.31 -12.89 10.36
CA LEU A 246 5.80 -13.72 9.25
C LEU A 246 7.27 -13.44 8.93
N GLY A 247 7.69 -12.17 8.86
CA GLY A 247 9.07 -11.79 8.59
C GLY A 247 10.05 -12.17 9.71
N GLY A 248 9.55 -12.45 10.91
CA GLY A 248 10.33 -12.98 12.03
C GLY A 248 10.42 -14.51 12.07
N GLN A 249 9.66 -15.24 11.25
CA GLN A 249 9.77 -16.69 11.14
C GLN A 249 10.90 -17.07 10.17
N PRO A 250 11.69 -18.11 10.45
CA PRO A 250 12.59 -18.67 9.45
C PRO A 250 11.76 -19.21 8.27
N SER A 251 12.18 -18.93 7.04
CA SER A 251 11.56 -19.48 5.83
C SER A 251 11.51 -21.01 5.94
N ALA A 252 10.30 -21.57 5.83
CA ALA A 252 10.05 -23.01 5.88
C ALA A 252 10.53 -23.72 4.61
#